data_AF-A0A0F9Q3D8-F1
#
_entry.id   AF-A0A0F9Q3D8-F1
#
_cell.length_a   1.000
_cell.length_b   1.000
_cell.length_c   1.000
_cell.angle_alpha   90.00
_cell.angle_beta   90.00
_cell.angle_gamma   90.00
#
_symmetry.space_group_name_H-M   'P 1'
#
loop_
_entity.id
_entity.type
_entity.pdbx_description
1 polymer ?
#
loop_
_entity_poly.entity_id
_entity_poly.type
_entity_poly.pdbx_seq_one_letter_code
_entity_poly.pdbx_strand_id
1 'polypeptide(L)'
;MARCNDLRKILILGISLPKSAPCYSVEEAEEIAKRLKYPVVLRPAYTLGGTSGGAAYNVEELRTIVNRGLAASLIHQVLEER
;
A
#
# COMPACT_ATOMS: atom_id res chain seq x y z
N MET A 1 -5.15 5.86 16.45
CA MET A 1 -4.92 4.56 15.79
C MET A 1 -5.68 4.54 14.46
N ALA A 2 -5.15 5.15 13.41
CA ALA A 2 -5.81 5.26 12.11
C ALA A 2 -5.82 3.91 11.38
N ARG A 3 -6.70 3.00 11.83
CA ARG A 3 -7.06 1.81 11.06
C ARG A 3 -7.78 2.28 9.80
N CYS A 4 -7.51 1.63 8.68
CA CYS A 4 -8.06 1.88 7.34
C CYS A 4 -9.60 1.66 7.25
N ASN A 5 -10.37 2.29 8.14
CA ASN A 5 -11.83 2.36 8.11
C ASN A 5 -12.33 3.61 7.37
N ASP A 6 -11.44 4.56 7.06
CA ASP A 6 -11.82 5.84 6.45
C ASP A 6 -12.12 5.74 4.95
N LEU A 7 -11.57 4.75 4.23
CA LEU A 7 -11.91 4.54 2.80
C LEU A 7 -13.41 4.26 2.61
N ARG A 8 -14.04 3.54 3.55
CA ARG A 8 -15.49 3.28 3.52
C ARG A 8 -16.30 4.57 3.62
N LYS A 9 -15.82 5.59 4.31
CA LYS A 9 -16.52 6.88 4.44
C LYS A 9 -16.51 7.68 3.14
N ILE A 10 -15.40 7.61 2.38
CA ILE A 10 -15.28 8.28 1.08
C ILE A 10 -16.21 7.63 0.05
N LEU A 11 -16.35 6.31 0.07
CA LEU A 11 -17.34 5.58 -0.72
C LEU A 11 -18.79 5.98 -0.40
N ILE A 12 -19.11 6.23 0.87
CA ILE A 12 -20.44 6.71 1.30
C ILE A 12 -20.73 8.12 0.75
N LEU A 13 -19.70 8.94 0.54
CA LEU A 13 -19.81 10.26 -0.10
C LEU A 13 -19.92 10.18 -1.63
N GLY A 14 -19.98 8.98 -2.22
CA GLY A 14 -20.08 8.78 -3.67
C GLY A 14 -18.78 9.04 -4.42
N ILE A 15 -17.65 9.16 -3.72
CA ILE A 15 -16.34 9.40 -4.35
C ILE A 15 -15.71 8.05 -4.68
N SER A 16 -15.36 7.88 -5.96
CA SER A 16 -14.67 6.68 -6.45
C SER A 16 -13.24 6.62 -5.92
N LEU A 17 -12.82 5.43 -5.48
CA LEU A 17 -11.48 5.17 -4.98
C LEU A 17 -10.84 4.03 -5.77
N PRO A 18 -9.51 4.08 -5.98
CA PRO A 18 -8.75 2.97 -6.55
C PRO A 18 -8.87 1.73 -5.67
N LYS A 19 -8.60 0.56 -6.26
CA LYS A 19 -8.62 -0.69 -5.48
C LYS A 19 -7.37 -0.72 -4.62
N SER A 20 -7.55 -0.56 -3.32
CA SER A 20 -6.43 -0.50 -2.38
C SER A 20 -6.58 -1.45 -1.20
N ALA A 21 -5.47 -1.97 -0.68
CA ALA A 21 -5.44 -2.76 0.54
C ALA A 21 -4.16 -2.49 1.35
N PRO A 22 -4.24 -2.48 2.70
CA PRO A 22 -3.05 -2.35 3.53
C PRO A 22 -2.32 -3.70 3.69
N CYS A 23 -1.00 -3.65 3.77
CA CYS A 23 -0.12 -4.77 4.11
C CYS A 23 0.81 -4.42 5.28
N TYR A 24 1.14 -5.44 6.08
CA TYR A 24 2.02 -5.36 7.23
C TYR A 24 3.24 -6.30 7.11
N SER A 25 3.26 -7.16 6.10
CA SER A 25 4.42 -7.97 5.74
C SER A 25 4.61 -8.04 4.22
N VAL A 26 5.76 -8.54 3.79
CA VAL A 26 6.08 -8.73 2.38
C VAL A 26 5.21 -9.82 1.76
N GLU A 27 4.90 -10.87 2.53
CA GLU A 27 4.05 -11.98 2.11
C GLU A 27 2.60 -11.50 1.90
N GLU A 28 2.07 -10.69 2.82
CA GLU A 28 0.76 -10.06 2.65
C GLU A 28 0.72 -9.17 1.41
N ALA A 29 1.80 -8.42 1.18
CA ALA A 29 1.94 -7.57 0.01
C ALA A 29 1.90 -8.36 -1.30
N GLU A 30 2.59 -9.50 -1.37
CA GLU A 30 2.56 -10.38 -2.55
C GLU A 30 1.16 -10.92 -2.84
N GLU A 31 0.41 -11.33 -1.80
CA GLU A 31 -0.96 -11.81 -1.96
C GLU A 31 -1.91 -10.71 -2.45
N ILE A 32 -1.72 -9.47 -1.97
CA ILE A 32 -2.49 -8.32 -2.43
C ILE A 32 -2.13 -7.98 -3.88
N ALA A 33 -0.84 -7.95 -4.23
CA ALA A 33 -0.36 -7.67 -5.57
C ALA A 33 -0.84 -8.71 -6.60
N LYS A 34 -0.90 -10.01 -6.24
CA LYS A 34 -1.50 -11.05 -7.09
C LYS A 34 -2.97 -10.75 -7.40
N ARG A 35 -3.70 -10.18 -6.44
CA ARG A 35 -5.14 -9.87 -6.56
C ARG A 35 -5.40 -8.56 -7.31
N LEU A 36 -4.58 -7.53 -7.07
CA LEU A 36 -4.66 -6.23 -7.74
C LEU A 36 -4.06 -6.25 -9.16
N LYS A 37 -3.13 -7.17 -9.42
CA LYS A 37 -2.28 -7.29 -10.62
C LYS A 37 -1.32 -6.11 -10.76
N TYR A 38 -0.17 -6.32 -11.38
CA TYR A 38 0.80 -5.26 -11.66
C TYR A 38 0.35 -4.31 -12.79
N PRO A 39 0.86 -3.06 -12.82
CA PRO A 39 1.67 -2.42 -11.77
C PRO A 39 0.82 -2.05 -10.55
N VAL A 40 1.45 -2.05 -9.37
CA VAL A 40 0.83 -1.60 -8.11
C VAL A 40 1.63 -0.44 -7.52
N VAL A 41 0.92 0.50 -6.89
CA VAL A 41 1.53 1.66 -6.21
C VAL A 41 1.59 1.40 -4.72
N LEU A 42 2.76 1.62 -4.13
CA LEU A 42 3.09 1.33 -2.73
C LEU A 42 3.30 2.63 -1.94
N ARG A 43 2.51 2.80 -0.88
CA ARG A 43 2.48 4.01 -0.05
C ARG A 43 2.66 3.68 1.43
N PRO A 44 3.87 3.88 1.98
CA PRO A 44 4.11 3.65 3.39
C PRO A 44 3.35 4.66 4.27
N ALA A 45 2.74 4.19 5.35
CA ALA A 45 2.00 5.04 6.27
C ALA A 45 2.93 6.02 7.01
N TYR A 46 2.43 7.23 7.28
CA TYR A 46 3.16 8.31 7.97
C TYR A 46 4.49 8.71 7.31
N THR A 47 4.59 8.52 6.00
CA THR A 47 5.67 9.10 5.18
C THR A 47 5.15 10.30 4.40
N LEU A 48 6.00 11.32 4.24
CA LEU A 48 5.71 12.49 3.41
C LEU A 48 6.74 12.56 2.27
N GLY A 49 6.34 13.19 1.15
CA GLY A 49 7.21 13.39 -0.01
C GLY A 49 7.51 12.13 -0.84
N GLY A 50 6.77 11.03 -0.65
CA GLY A 50 7.00 9.78 -1.40
C GLY A 50 8.23 8.98 -0.95
N THR A 51 8.86 9.40 0.14
CA THR A 51 10.00 8.69 0.74
C THR A 51 9.62 7.25 1.06
N SER A 52 10.44 6.31 0.61
CA SER A 52 10.27 4.87 0.85
C SER A 52 9.13 4.16 0.12
N GLY A 53 8.30 4.89 -0.66
CA GLY A 53 7.28 4.32 -1.55
C GLY A 53 7.76 4.12 -3.00
N GLY A 54 6.84 3.81 -3.91
CA GLY A 54 7.12 3.65 -5.34
C GLY A 54 6.04 2.89 -6.10
N ALA A 55 6.25 2.64 -7.39
CA ALA A 55 5.45 1.70 -8.17
C ALA A 55 6.26 0.43 -8.41
N ALA A 56 5.62 -0.73 -8.26
CA ALA A 56 6.21 -2.03 -8.53
C ALA A 56 5.59 -2.63 -9.80
N TYR A 57 6.42 -3.14 -10.70
CA TYR A 57 6.00 -3.79 -11.94
C TYR A 57 6.14 -5.32 -11.90
N ASN A 58 6.89 -5.84 -10.94
CA ASN A 58 7.15 -7.25 -10.71
C ASN A 58 7.28 -7.54 -9.20
N VAL A 59 7.39 -8.82 -8.86
CA VAL A 59 7.44 -9.27 -7.45
C VAL A 59 8.75 -8.90 -6.76
N GLU A 60 9.85 -8.89 -7.50
CA GLU A 60 11.18 -8.52 -6.99
C GLU A 60 11.19 -7.05 -6.55
N GLU A 61 10.70 -6.15 -7.39
CA GLU A 61 10.54 -4.72 -7.07
C GLU A 61 9.57 -4.51 -5.91
N LEU A 62 8.46 -5.24 -5.89
CA LEU A 62 7.50 -5.18 -4.79
C LEU A 62 8.18 -5.51 -3.47
N ARG A 63 8.90 -6.64 -3.40
CA ARG A 63 9.64 -7.04 -2.20
C ARG A 63 10.63 -5.96 -1.75
N THR A 64 11.38 -5.38 -2.68
CA THR A 64 12.34 -4.32 -2.34
C THR A 64 11.66 -3.08 -1.79
N ILE A 65 10.60 -2.59 -2.44
CA ILE A 65 9.91 -1.36 -2.05
C ILE A 65 9.14 -1.56 -0.75
N VAL A 66 8.45 -2.70 -0.58
CA VAL A 66 7.69 -3.01 0.64
C VAL A 66 8.61 -3.15 1.85
N ASN A 67 9.74 -3.86 1.73
CA ASN A 67 10.72 -3.94 2.82
C ASN A 67 11.20 -2.56 3.26
N ARG A 68 11.55 -1.70 2.30
CA ARG A 68 11.95 -0.31 2.59
C ARG A 68 10.80 0.50 3.20
N GLY A 69 9.59 0.32 2.69
CA GLY A 69 8.39 1.01 3.13
C GLY A 69 7.99 0.65 4.56
N LEU A 70 7.99 -0.64 4.90
CA LEU A 70 7.68 -1.15 6.23
C LEU A 70 8.71 -0.68 7.27
N ALA A 71 9.99 -0.63 6.90
CA ALA A 71 11.04 -0.09 7.77
C ALA A 71 10.94 1.43 8.00
N ALA A 72 10.44 2.18 7.02
CA ALA A 72 10.28 3.63 7.13
C ALA A 72 8.96 4.06 7.79
N SER A 73 7.95 3.18 7.80
CA SER A 73 6.63 3.45 8.35
C SER A 73 6.65 3.44 9.87
N LEU A 74 6.17 4.53 10.51
CA LEU A 74 6.09 4.63 11.97
C LEU A 74 5.15 3.59 12.62
N ILE A 75 4.28 2.98 11.82
CA ILE A 75 3.33 1.96 12.28
C ILE A 75 3.48 0.63 11.54
N HIS A 76 4.61 0.44 10.84
CA HIS A 76 4.92 -0.78 10.10
C HIS A 76 3.81 -1.19 9.11
N GLN A 77 3.34 -0.23 8.32
CA GLN A 77 2.24 -0.42 7.37
C GLN A 77 2.54 0.23 6.02
N VAL A 78 2.19 -0.46 4.93
CA VAL A 78 2.18 0.05 3.56
C VAL A 78 0.77 -0.13 2.97
N LEU A 79 0.31 0.84 2.18
CA LEU A 79 -0.92 0.75 1.39
C LEU A 79 -0.57 0.43 -0.06
N GLU A 80 -1.17 -0.61 -0.61
CA GLU A 80 -1.08 -0.93 -2.04
C GLU A 80 -2.33 -0.42 -2.74
N GLU A 81 -2.18 0.22 -3.89
CA GLU A 81 -3.31 0.70 -4.69
C GLU A 81 -3.09 0.51 -6.20
N ARG A 82 -4.21 0.40 -6.92
CA ARG A 82 -4.29 0.35 -8.39
C ARG A 82 -5.43 1.20 -8.92
#